data_AF-A0A354J9N8-F1
#
_entry.id   AF-A0A354J9N8-F1
#
_cell.length_a   1.000
_cell.length_b   1.000
_cell.length_c   1.000
_cell.angle_alpha   90.00
_cell.angle_beta   90.00
_cell.angle_gamma   90.00
#
_symmetry.space_group_name_H-M   'P 1'
#
loop_
_entity.id
_entity.type
_entity.pdbx_description
1 polymer ?
#
loop_
_entity_poly.entity_id
_entity_poly.type
_entity_poly.pdbx_seq_one_letter_code
_entity_poly.pdbx_strand_id
1 'polypeptide(L)'
;MIKSISILGYRGYSTQKTIYFSIPNSNPGSGITFIVGANNSGKTTILESIKAFSSNSAPIFSVLPHDFEWTIDQSDSGQYSIKFIYNGLFHNGEGIGDGIWSLFTICDALYDSTPGSTIIIDEPELSLHPAYQRKLMKLFEEYSKDHQIVINTHSPYFINSNCIANGAALLRTTKLSSNEIQVYNLSDENKKHIKCLVKDLNNLHVLGFFIAYVILTY
;
A
#
# COMPACT_ATOMS: atom_id res chain seq x y z
N MET A 1 -2.48 -4.48 -16.21
CA MET A 1 -1.37 -3.96 -15.38
C MET A 1 -0.85 -2.65 -15.93
N ILE A 2 -0.48 -1.73 -15.03
CA ILE A 2 -0.07 -0.37 -15.33
C ILE A 2 1.45 -0.29 -15.33
N LYS A 3 2.08 0.07 -16.45
CA LYS A 3 3.54 0.20 -16.52
C LYS A 3 4.03 1.54 -15.96
N SER A 4 3.32 2.61 -16.31
CA SER A 4 3.64 3.96 -15.91
C SER A 4 2.41 4.87 -16.00
N ILE A 5 2.49 6.01 -15.31
CA ILE A 5 1.54 7.12 -15.43
C ILE A 5 2.30 8.44 -15.47
N SER A 6 1.82 9.39 -16.26
CA SER A 6 2.34 10.77 -16.28
C SER A 6 1.31 11.71 -15.68
N ILE A 7 1.71 12.47 -14.67
CA ILE A 7 0.86 13.44 -13.97
C ILE A 7 1.37 14.86 -14.27
N LEU A 8 0.48 15.73 -14.73
CA LEU A 8 0.74 17.14 -15.00
C LEU A 8 -0.49 17.97 -14.62
N GLY A 9 -0.29 19.05 -13.85
CA GLY A 9 -1.34 20.00 -13.49
C GLY A 9 -2.34 19.50 -12.44
N TYR A 10 -2.07 18.41 -11.73
CA TYR A 10 -3.02 17.79 -10.79
C TYR A 10 -2.47 17.79 -9.35
N ARG A 11 -3.24 18.36 -8.40
CA ARG A 11 -2.99 18.34 -6.93
C ARG A 11 -1.52 18.44 -6.53
N GLY A 12 -0.80 19.46 -7.02
CA GLY A 12 0.60 19.78 -6.66
C GLY A 12 1.68 19.29 -7.65
N TYR A 13 1.31 18.52 -8.67
CA TYR A 13 2.21 18.13 -9.77
C TYR A 13 2.25 19.24 -10.84
N SER A 14 2.94 20.35 -10.56
CA SER A 14 3.02 21.50 -11.48
C SER A 14 3.82 21.22 -12.74
N THR A 15 4.81 20.33 -12.68
CA THR A 15 5.57 19.85 -13.84
C THR A 15 5.24 18.39 -14.14
N GLN A 16 5.46 17.96 -15.39
CA GLN A 16 5.14 16.59 -15.79
C GLN A 16 6.07 15.61 -15.05
N LYS A 17 5.49 14.72 -14.25
CA LYS A 17 6.22 13.62 -13.61
C LYS A 17 5.71 12.30 -14.13
N THR A 18 6.62 11.46 -14.64
CA THR A 18 6.31 10.09 -15.05
C THR A 18 6.74 9.13 -13.96
N ILE A 19 5.78 8.36 -13.47
CA ILE A 19 5.94 7.37 -12.41
C ILE A 19 5.91 5.99 -13.08
N TYR A 20 6.87 5.14 -12.73
CA TYR A 20 6.97 3.77 -13.23
C TYR A 20 6.63 2.80 -12.11
N PHE A 21 5.80 1.82 -12.41
CA PHE A 21 5.36 0.79 -11.45
C PHE A 21 6.03 -0.55 -11.77
N SER A 22 6.18 -1.37 -10.75
CA SER A 22 6.66 -2.75 -10.91
C SER A 22 5.63 -3.60 -11.63
N ILE A 23 6.12 -4.57 -12.39
CA ILE A 23 5.31 -5.60 -13.04
C ILE A 23 5.77 -6.95 -12.46
N PRO A 24 4.84 -7.82 -12.02
CA PRO A 24 5.17 -9.14 -11.49
C PRO A 24 6.03 -9.94 -12.48
N ASN A 25 7.04 -10.64 -11.95
CA ASN A 25 7.97 -11.48 -12.72
C ASN A 25 8.07 -12.91 -12.16
N SER A 26 7.03 -13.37 -11.45
CA SER A 26 6.95 -14.66 -10.75
C SER A 26 7.84 -14.81 -9.51
N ASN A 27 8.75 -13.87 -9.23
CA ASN A 27 9.46 -13.85 -7.95
C ASN A 27 8.60 -13.16 -6.86
N PRO A 28 8.60 -13.67 -5.61
CA PRO A 28 7.90 -13.03 -4.53
C PRO A 28 8.38 -11.59 -4.32
N GLY A 29 7.44 -10.67 -4.14
CA GLY A 29 7.69 -9.24 -3.97
C GLY A 29 7.92 -8.46 -5.27
N SER A 30 8.07 -9.11 -6.43
CA SER A 30 8.44 -8.43 -7.68
C SER A 30 7.36 -7.50 -8.24
N GLY A 31 6.09 -7.84 -8.07
CA GLY A 31 4.95 -7.03 -8.51
C GLY A 31 4.61 -5.87 -7.59
N ILE A 32 5.39 -5.62 -6.54
CA ILE A 32 5.08 -4.58 -5.54
C ILE A 32 5.70 -3.24 -5.93
N THR A 33 4.89 -2.19 -5.82
CA THR A 33 5.37 -0.79 -5.83
C THR A 33 5.03 -0.14 -4.51
N PHE A 34 6.06 0.24 -3.74
CA PHE A 34 5.91 1.01 -2.52
C PHE A 34 5.95 2.50 -2.82
N ILE A 35 4.98 3.23 -2.31
CA ILE A 35 4.93 4.70 -2.31
C ILE A 35 5.08 5.15 -0.86
N VAL A 36 6.13 5.94 -0.60
CA VAL A 36 6.47 6.45 0.73
C VAL A 36 6.69 7.96 0.69
N GLY A 37 6.55 8.63 1.83
CA GLY A 37 6.75 10.07 1.93
C GLY A 37 5.87 10.70 3.01
N ALA A 38 6.15 11.94 3.38
CA ALA A 38 5.41 12.65 4.43
C ALA A 38 3.90 12.79 4.11
N ASN A 39 3.09 13.12 5.11
CA ASN A 39 1.71 13.51 4.89
C ASN A 39 1.67 14.70 3.91
N ASN A 40 0.67 14.74 3.03
CA ASN A 40 0.51 15.81 2.03
C ASN A 40 1.66 15.92 1.00
N SER A 41 2.50 14.88 0.87
CA SER A 41 3.60 14.86 -0.12
C SER A 41 3.17 14.42 -1.53
N GLY A 42 1.90 14.10 -1.75
CA GLY A 42 1.38 13.74 -3.08
C GLY A 42 1.14 12.25 -3.34
N LYS A 43 1.24 11.40 -2.31
CA LYS A 43 1.01 9.94 -2.42
C LYS A 43 -0.41 9.60 -2.87
N THR A 44 -1.41 10.14 -2.18
CA THR A 44 -2.84 9.96 -2.52
C THR A 44 -3.14 10.42 -3.94
N THR A 45 -2.52 11.51 -4.39
CA THR A 45 -2.64 12.00 -5.77
C THR A 45 -2.20 10.96 -6.80
N ILE A 46 -1.13 10.20 -6.54
CA ILE A 46 -0.69 9.11 -7.42
C ILE A 46 -1.77 8.03 -7.50
N LEU A 47 -2.29 7.59 -6.35
CA LEU A 47 -3.31 6.56 -6.29
C LEU A 47 -4.61 7.00 -6.99
N GLU A 48 -5.06 8.23 -6.77
CA GLU A 48 -6.24 8.79 -7.44
C GLU A 48 -6.05 8.88 -8.96
N SER A 49 -4.84 9.26 -9.40
CA SER A 49 -4.53 9.31 -10.84
C SER A 49 -4.61 7.92 -11.49
N ILE A 50 -4.18 6.88 -10.77
CA ILE A 50 -4.34 5.49 -11.22
C ILE A 50 -5.83 5.12 -11.31
N LYS A 51 -6.60 5.40 -10.24
CA LYS A 51 -8.03 5.07 -10.16
C LYS A 51 -8.83 5.75 -11.29
N ALA A 52 -8.53 7.00 -11.60
CA ALA A 52 -9.17 7.75 -12.68
C ALA A 52 -8.95 7.14 -14.07
N PHE A 53 -7.80 6.49 -14.30
CA PHE A 53 -7.46 5.89 -15.59
C PHE A 53 -7.96 4.44 -15.75
N SER A 54 -8.19 3.72 -14.65
CA SER A 54 -8.52 2.28 -14.66
C SER A 54 -10.01 1.97 -14.88
N SER A 55 -10.77 2.85 -15.53
CA SER A 55 -12.24 2.77 -15.70
C SER A 55 -12.75 1.56 -16.52
N ASN A 56 -11.89 0.69 -17.08
CA ASN A 56 -12.29 -0.42 -17.95
C ASN A 56 -11.57 -1.76 -17.70
N SER A 57 -10.87 -1.92 -16.58
CA SER A 57 -10.26 -3.19 -16.19
C SER A 57 -10.39 -3.33 -14.68
N ALA A 58 -11.31 -4.20 -14.26
CA ALA A 58 -11.67 -4.62 -12.91
C ALA A 58 -11.44 -3.58 -11.79
N PRO A 59 -12.50 -3.09 -11.11
CA PRO A 59 -12.32 -2.19 -9.97
C PRO A 59 -11.38 -2.87 -8.96
N ILE A 60 -10.19 -2.29 -8.72
CA ILE A 60 -9.98 -1.29 -7.67
C ILE A 60 -10.71 -1.75 -6.41
N PHE A 61 -10.03 -2.52 -5.55
CA PHE A 61 -10.40 -2.49 -4.14
C PHE A 61 -10.06 -1.10 -3.61
N SER A 62 -11.01 -0.17 -3.75
CA SER A 62 -11.24 0.77 -2.67
C SER A 62 -11.62 -0.09 -1.48
N VAL A 63 -10.74 -0.18 -0.49
CA VAL A 63 -11.04 -0.74 0.84
C VAL A 63 -11.99 0.22 1.57
N LEU A 64 -13.14 0.50 0.97
CA LEU A 64 -14.31 1.16 1.53
C LEU A 64 -15.53 0.57 0.80
N PRO A 65 -16.53 0.09 1.53
CA PRO A 65 -17.64 -0.65 0.95
C PRO A 65 -18.56 0.28 0.15
N HIS A 66 -19.02 -0.19 -1.01
CA HIS A 66 -20.37 0.14 -1.46
C HIS A 66 -21.28 -1.07 -1.21
N ASP A 67 -22.43 -0.74 -0.63
CA ASP A 67 -23.55 -1.58 -0.20
C ASP A 67 -23.34 -2.38 1.09
N PHE A 68 -23.24 -1.65 2.22
CA PHE A 68 -23.42 -2.20 3.56
C PHE A 68 -24.51 -1.43 4.31
N GLU A 69 -25.55 -2.13 4.76
CA GLU A 69 -26.51 -1.62 5.75
C GLU A 69 -25.87 -1.72 7.13
N TRP A 70 -25.69 -0.57 7.77
CA TRP A 70 -25.21 -0.47 9.15
C TRP A 70 -26.18 0.36 9.97
N THR A 71 -26.31 0.04 11.25
CA THR A 71 -27.08 0.84 12.21
C THR A 71 -26.26 1.07 13.47
N ILE A 72 -26.44 2.25 14.07
CA ILE A 72 -25.98 2.53 15.42
C ILE A 72 -27.10 2.09 16.35
N ASP A 73 -26.79 1.20 17.28
CA ASP A 73 -27.73 0.78 18.32
C ASP A 73 -27.28 1.36 19.66
N GLN A 74 -28.22 1.94 20.39
CA GLN A 74 -27.97 2.48 21.72
C GLN A 74 -28.57 1.51 22.74
N SER A 75 -27.71 0.90 23.55
CA SER A 75 -28.17 0.06 24.66
C SER A 75 -28.94 0.90 25.68
N ASP A 76 -29.78 0.25 26.49
CA ASP A 76 -30.50 0.88 27.60
C ASP A 76 -29.56 1.54 28.64
N SER A 77 -28.27 1.21 28.62
CA SER A 77 -27.21 1.82 29.43
C SER A 77 -26.56 3.07 28.79
N GLY A 78 -27.01 3.47 27.59
CA GLY A 78 -26.48 4.62 26.85
C GLY A 78 -25.21 4.34 26.06
N GLN A 79 -24.78 3.07 25.93
CA GLN A 79 -23.64 2.69 25.09
C GLN A 79 -24.06 2.55 23.64
N TYR A 80 -23.31 3.20 22.74
CA TYR A 80 -23.48 3.04 21.30
C TYR A 80 -22.69 1.82 20.83
N SER A 81 -23.34 0.94 20.09
CA SER A 81 -22.71 -0.22 19.44
C SER A 81 -23.04 -0.21 17.95
N ILE A 82 -22.07 -0.59 17.11
CA ILE A 82 -22.28 -0.72 15.67
C ILE A 82 -22.74 -2.15 15.39
N LYS A 83 -23.87 -2.29 14.69
CA LYS A 83 -24.39 -3.60 14.24
C LYS A 83 -24.18 -3.76 12.73
N PHE A 84 -23.67 -4.93 12.35
CA PHE A 84 -23.44 -5.30 10.95
C PHE A 84 -24.31 -6.51 10.56
N ILE A 85 -24.87 -6.46 9.34
CA ILE A 85 -25.60 -7.56 8.71
C ILE A 85 -24.83 -8.02 7.48
N TYR A 86 -24.36 -9.27 7.49
CA TYR A 86 -23.74 -9.91 6.32
C TYR A 86 -24.30 -11.33 6.17
N ASN A 87 -24.85 -11.66 5.00
CA ASN A 87 -25.54 -12.95 4.75
C ASN A 87 -26.63 -13.31 5.78
N GLY A 88 -27.33 -12.32 6.34
CA GLY A 88 -28.38 -12.52 7.35
C GLY A 88 -27.86 -12.85 8.76
N LEU A 89 -26.55 -12.80 8.98
CA LEU A 89 -25.91 -13.02 10.29
C LEU A 89 -25.55 -11.69 10.95
N PHE A 90 -25.89 -11.56 12.23
CA PHE A 90 -25.60 -10.38 13.04
C PHE A 90 -24.22 -10.51 13.70
N HIS A 91 -23.41 -9.46 13.57
CA HIS A 91 -22.18 -9.31 14.33
C HIS A 91 -22.26 -8.07 15.22
N ASN A 92 -22.11 -8.25 16.54
CA ASN A 92 -22.01 -7.14 17.48
C ASN A 92 -20.60 -6.56 17.41
N GLY A 93 -20.49 -5.28 17.02
CA GLY A 93 -19.23 -4.55 16.89
C GLY A 93 -18.60 -4.10 18.22
N GLU A 94 -18.88 -4.76 19.34
CA GLU A 94 -18.10 -4.55 20.56
C GLU A 94 -16.71 -5.21 20.38
N GLY A 95 -15.72 -4.41 19.98
CA GLY A 95 -14.31 -4.81 20.00
C GLY A 95 -13.67 -5.20 18.66
N ILE A 96 -14.39 -5.11 17.53
CA ILE A 96 -13.73 -5.20 16.21
C ILE A 96 -13.11 -3.82 15.91
N GLY A 97 -11.92 -3.57 16.46
CA GLY A 97 -11.18 -2.34 16.20
C GLY A 97 -10.83 -2.19 14.72
N ASP A 98 -10.74 -0.93 14.25
CA ASP A 98 -10.49 -0.54 12.85
C ASP A 98 -9.38 -1.33 12.14
N GLY A 99 -8.36 -1.78 12.88
CA GLY A 99 -7.28 -2.60 12.33
C GLY A 99 -7.74 -3.98 11.85
N ILE A 100 -8.64 -4.64 12.57
CA ILE A 100 -9.18 -5.95 12.17
C ILE A 100 -10.01 -5.81 10.89
N TRP A 101 -10.79 -4.73 10.76
CA TRP A 101 -11.55 -4.42 9.55
C TRP A 101 -10.66 -4.21 8.32
N SER A 102 -9.59 -3.41 8.47
CA SER A 102 -8.60 -3.20 7.41
C SER A 102 -7.98 -4.53 6.95
N LEU A 103 -7.59 -5.39 7.89
CA LEU A 103 -7.05 -6.71 7.57
C LEU A 103 -8.03 -7.59 6.80
N PHE A 104 -9.29 -7.67 7.25
CA PHE A 104 -10.30 -8.46 6.57
C PHE A 104 -10.53 -7.98 5.14
N THR A 105 -10.69 -6.68 4.95
CA THR A 105 -10.97 -6.12 3.61
C THR A 105 -9.80 -6.35 2.65
N ILE A 106 -8.56 -6.22 3.14
CA ILE A 106 -7.37 -6.49 2.32
C ILE A 106 -7.25 -7.98 1.98
N CYS A 107 -7.54 -8.87 2.93
CA CYS A 107 -7.52 -10.31 2.67
C CYS A 107 -8.58 -10.69 1.64
N ASP A 108 -9.82 -10.24 1.84
CA ASP A 108 -10.93 -10.47 0.90
C ASP A 108 -10.57 -10.00 -0.50
N ALA A 109 -10.00 -8.80 -0.60
CA ALA A 109 -9.50 -8.22 -1.84
C ALA A 109 -8.49 -9.08 -2.60
N LEU A 110 -7.56 -9.68 -1.85
CA LEU A 110 -6.55 -10.55 -2.43
C LEU A 110 -7.16 -11.88 -2.88
N TYR A 111 -8.04 -12.47 -2.07
CA TYR A 111 -8.66 -13.77 -2.37
C TYR A 111 -9.60 -13.73 -3.56
N ASP A 112 -10.36 -12.64 -3.75
CA ASP A 112 -11.28 -12.50 -4.89
C ASP A 112 -10.57 -12.09 -6.19
N SER A 113 -9.33 -11.59 -6.08
CA SER A 113 -8.56 -11.17 -7.25
C SER A 113 -8.04 -12.35 -8.09
N THR A 114 -8.03 -12.18 -9.41
CA THR A 114 -7.46 -13.17 -10.33
C THR A 114 -6.02 -12.82 -10.70
N PRO A 115 -5.15 -13.81 -11.01
CA PRO A 115 -3.82 -13.55 -11.54
C PRO A 115 -3.84 -12.54 -12.68
N GLY A 116 -2.93 -11.57 -12.63
CA GLY A 116 -2.89 -10.47 -13.58
C GLY A 116 -3.55 -9.17 -13.11
N SER A 117 -4.27 -9.20 -11.99
CA SER A 117 -4.98 -8.04 -11.43
C SER A 117 -4.03 -6.99 -10.87
N THR A 118 -4.50 -5.75 -10.84
CA THR A 118 -3.83 -4.63 -10.17
C THR A 118 -4.57 -4.29 -8.88
N ILE A 119 -3.89 -4.37 -7.74
CA ILE A 119 -4.42 -4.12 -6.41
C ILE A 119 -3.76 -2.86 -5.87
N ILE A 120 -4.56 -1.95 -5.34
CA ILE A 120 -4.10 -0.66 -4.81
C ILE A 120 -4.51 -0.58 -3.35
N ILE A 121 -3.54 -0.31 -2.48
CA ILE A 121 -3.72 -0.33 -1.03
C ILE A 121 -3.19 0.97 -0.46
N ASP A 122 -4.02 1.66 0.31
CA ASP A 122 -3.68 2.95 0.92
C ASP A 122 -3.59 2.80 2.44
N GLU A 123 -2.42 3.11 3.00
CA GLU A 123 -2.12 3.10 4.44
C GLU A 123 -2.61 1.83 5.18
N PRO A 124 -2.20 0.62 4.74
CA PRO A 124 -2.63 -0.64 5.37
C PRO A 124 -2.20 -0.76 6.83
N GLU A 125 -1.25 0.06 7.30
CA GLU A 125 -0.81 0.11 8.70
C GLU A 125 -1.79 0.73 9.68
N LEU A 126 -2.81 1.48 9.23
CA LEU A 126 -3.70 2.22 10.12
C LEU A 126 -4.37 1.27 11.12
N SER A 127 -4.23 1.59 12.40
CA SER A 127 -4.78 0.81 13.52
C SER A 127 -4.32 -0.66 13.60
N LEU A 128 -3.29 -1.06 12.84
CA LEU A 128 -2.70 -2.41 12.89
C LEU A 128 -1.45 -2.47 13.76
N HIS A 129 -1.39 -3.46 14.66
CA HIS A 129 -0.17 -3.76 15.38
C HIS A 129 0.96 -4.18 14.42
N PRO A 130 2.24 -3.79 14.66
CA PRO A 130 3.38 -4.13 13.79
C PRO A 130 3.53 -5.61 13.45
N ALA A 131 3.11 -6.50 14.35
CA ALA A 131 3.12 -7.95 14.11
C ALA A 131 2.18 -8.36 12.97
N TYR A 132 1.02 -7.72 12.82
CA TYR A 132 0.07 -7.97 11.74
C TYR A 132 0.53 -7.33 10.44
N GLN A 133 1.12 -6.14 10.47
CA GLN A 133 1.73 -5.51 9.30
C GLN A 133 2.77 -6.43 8.64
N ARG A 134 3.65 -7.05 9.44
CA ARG A 134 4.63 -8.04 8.95
C ARG A 134 3.98 -9.29 8.35
N LYS A 135 2.85 -9.76 8.89
CA LYS A 135 2.12 -10.90 8.32
C LYS A 135 1.45 -10.54 7.00
N LEU A 136 0.84 -9.36 6.95
CA LEU A 136 0.21 -8.84 5.74
C LEU A 136 1.22 -8.62 4.62
N MET A 137 2.41 -8.13 4.95
CA MET A 137 3.50 -7.99 3.98
C MET A 137 3.89 -9.32 3.34
N LYS A 138 3.95 -10.42 4.10
CA LYS A 138 4.21 -11.76 3.54
C LYS A 138 3.12 -12.21 2.57
N LEU A 139 1.87 -11.82 2.82
CA LEU A 139 0.76 -12.11 1.90
C LEU A 139 0.93 -11.32 0.59
N PHE A 140 1.26 -10.03 0.68
CA PHE A 140 1.56 -9.22 -0.50
C PHE A 140 2.75 -9.78 -1.30
N GLU A 141 3.79 -10.25 -0.64
CA GLU A 141 4.94 -10.90 -1.28
C GLU A 141 4.52 -12.11 -2.13
N GLU A 142 3.62 -12.94 -1.62
CA GLU A 142 3.16 -14.13 -2.32
C GLU A 142 2.29 -13.78 -3.52
N TYR A 143 1.27 -12.92 -3.33
CA TYR A 143 0.37 -12.50 -4.41
C TYR A 143 1.09 -11.67 -5.48
N SER A 144 2.12 -10.92 -5.12
CA SER A 144 2.87 -10.09 -6.08
C SER A 144 3.74 -10.87 -7.07
N LYS A 145 3.73 -12.21 -7.05
CA LYS A 145 4.35 -13.04 -8.08
C LYS A 145 3.64 -12.91 -9.43
N ASP A 146 2.32 -12.72 -9.41
CA ASP A 146 1.44 -12.67 -10.57
C ASP A 146 0.41 -11.53 -10.50
N HIS A 147 0.28 -10.85 -9.35
CA HIS A 147 -0.50 -9.63 -9.18
C HIS A 147 0.41 -8.40 -9.17
N GLN A 148 -0.10 -7.29 -9.68
CA GLN A 148 0.52 -5.99 -9.47
C GLN A 148 -0.06 -5.36 -8.21
N ILE A 149 0.78 -5.02 -7.23
CA ILE A 149 0.32 -4.44 -5.96
C ILE A 149 0.98 -3.07 -5.77
N VAL A 150 0.18 -2.01 -5.65
CA VAL A 150 0.64 -0.65 -5.37
C VAL A 150 0.23 -0.28 -3.95
N ILE A 151 1.22 -0.05 -3.09
CA ILE A 151 1.01 0.19 -1.66
C ILE A 151 1.52 1.59 -1.34
N ASN A 152 0.64 2.45 -0.85
CA ASN A 152 1.05 3.65 -0.13
C ASN A 152 1.20 3.32 1.37
N THR A 153 2.35 3.63 1.96
CA THR A 153 2.59 3.35 3.38
C THR A 153 3.60 4.33 3.98
N HIS A 154 3.37 4.63 5.25
CA HIS A 154 4.27 5.31 6.17
C HIS A 154 5.04 4.34 7.06
N SER A 155 4.63 3.07 7.09
CA SER A 155 5.19 2.08 7.99
C SER A 155 6.45 1.44 7.39
N PRO A 156 7.59 1.47 8.11
CA PRO A 156 8.79 0.76 7.69
C PRO A 156 8.60 -0.77 7.66
N TYR A 157 7.56 -1.31 8.32
CA TYR A 157 7.32 -2.75 8.37
C TYR A 157 6.81 -3.34 7.06
N PHE A 158 6.32 -2.51 6.13
CA PHE A 158 5.96 -2.95 4.77
C PHE A 158 7.13 -2.87 3.79
N ILE A 159 8.22 -2.18 4.11
CA ILE A 159 9.37 -2.12 3.21
C ILE A 159 10.24 -3.35 3.43
N ASN A 160 10.36 -4.19 2.40
CA ASN A 160 11.19 -5.39 2.42
C ASN A 160 12.26 -5.33 1.31
N SER A 161 13.52 -5.47 1.72
CA SER A 161 14.67 -5.46 0.82
C SER A 161 14.72 -6.64 -0.15
N ASN A 162 14.18 -7.80 0.22
CA ASN A 162 14.03 -8.95 -0.67
C ASN A 162 13.09 -8.61 -1.84
N CYS A 163 11.99 -7.90 -1.57
CA CYS A 163 11.09 -7.42 -2.62
C CYS A 163 11.83 -6.52 -3.60
N ILE A 164 12.58 -5.53 -3.07
CA ILE A 164 13.37 -4.60 -3.88
C ILE A 164 14.41 -5.34 -4.72
N ALA A 165 15.12 -6.31 -4.13
CA ALA A 165 16.09 -7.15 -4.83
C ALA A 165 15.49 -8.02 -5.94
N ASN A 166 14.20 -8.38 -5.81
CA ASN A 166 13.43 -9.17 -6.76
C ASN A 166 12.71 -8.34 -7.83
N GLY A 167 12.76 -7.01 -7.74
CA GLY A 167 12.22 -6.10 -8.76
C GLY A 167 11.20 -5.08 -8.27
N ALA A 168 10.87 -5.07 -6.97
CA ALA A 168 9.96 -4.07 -6.42
C ALA A 168 10.50 -2.64 -6.63
N ALA A 169 9.57 -1.71 -6.82
CA ALA A 169 9.83 -0.30 -6.92
C ALA A 169 9.60 0.35 -5.56
N LEU A 170 10.45 1.32 -5.23
CA LEU A 170 10.30 2.18 -4.07
C LEU A 170 10.30 3.63 -4.58
N LEU A 171 9.15 4.27 -4.46
CA LEU A 171 8.87 5.63 -4.90
C LEU A 171 8.75 6.50 -3.65
N ARG A 172 9.56 7.56 -3.56
CA ARG A 172 9.48 8.55 -2.49
C ARG A 172 8.89 9.84 -3.03
N THR A 173 7.81 10.32 -2.44
CA THR A 173 7.22 11.62 -2.78
C THR A 173 7.61 12.68 -1.76
N THR A 174 8.01 13.85 -2.25
CA THR A 174 8.37 15.01 -1.42
C THR A 174 7.71 16.25 -1.98
N LYS A 175 7.20 17.11 -1.08
CA LYS A 175 6.69 18.42 -1.44
C LYS A 175 7.78 19.47 -1.21
N LEU A 176 8.17 20.16 -2.26
CA LEU A 176 9.15 21.24 -2.20
C LEU A 176 8.55 22.52 -1.60
N SER A 177 9.42 23.45 -1.21
CA SER A 177 9.03 24.81 -0.79
C SER A 177 8.24 25.56 -1.85
N SER A 178 8.46 25.25 -3.13
CA SER A 178 7.68 25.77 -4.27
C SER A 178 6.27 25.20 -4.38
N ASN A 179 5.84 24.34 -3.44
CA ASN A 179 4.57 23.60 -3.49
C ASN A 179 4.51 22.55 -4.62
N GLU A 180 5.61 22.36 -5.36
CA GLU A 180 5.76 21.30 -6.37
C GLU A 180 6.03 19.95 -5.69
N ILE A 181 5.37 18.91 -6.18
CA ILE A 181 5.63 17.53 -5.78
C ILE A 181 6.74 16.95 -6.66
N GLN A 182 7.77 16.40 -6.01
CA GLN A 182 8.79 15.57 -6.65
C GLN A 182 8.60 14.11 -6.26
N VAL A 183 8.89 13.22 -7.21
CA VAL A 183 8.88 11.78 -7.02
C VAL A 183 10.27 11.27 -7.33
N TYR A 184 10.88 10.60 -6.36
CA TYR A 184 12.19 9.99 -6.49
C TYR A 184 12.02 8.48 -6.53
N ASN A 185 12.70 7.85 -7.48
CA ASN A 185 12.73 6.40 -7.59
C ASN A 185 14.08 5.89 -7.09
N LEU A 186 14.07 4.74 -6.45
CA LEU A 186 15.31 4.04 -6.15
C LEU A 186 16.01 3.66 -7.47
N SER A 187 17.21 4.20 -7.69
CA SER A 187 18.02 3.93 -8.89
C SER A 187 18.42 2.47 -8.98
N ASP A 188 18.69 1.97 -10.20
CA ASP A 188 19.12 0.59 -10.41
C ASP A 188 20.46 0.27 -9.72
N GLU A 189 21.34 1.26 -9.59
CA GLU A 189 22.58 1.13 -8.82
C GLU A 189 22.30 0.91 -7.34
N ASN A 190 21.39 1.68 -6.75
CA ASN A 190 20.98 1.49 -5.35
C ASN A 190 20.26 0.15 -5.14
N LYS A 191 19.44 -0.30 -6.11
CA LYS A 191 18.84 -1.65 -6.07
C LYS A 191 19.90 -2.75 -6.07
N LYS A 192 20.96 -2.60 -6.88
CA LYS A 192 22.10 -3.55 -6.87
C LYS A 192 22.82 -3.54 -5.54
N HIS A 193 23.08 -2.37 -4.96
CA HIS A 193 23.68 -2.27 -3.63
C HIS A 193 22.82 -2.95 -2.56
N ILE A 194 21.50 -2.71 -2.54
CA ILE A 194 20.58 -3.41 -1.63
C ILE A 194 20.64 -4.92 -1.86
N LYS A 195 20.65 -5.38 -3.11
CA LYS A 195 20.75 -6.81 -3.43
C LYS A 195 22.05 -7.45 -2.93
N CYS A 196 23.17 -6.74 -2.98
CA CYS A 196 24.42 -7.20 -2.38
C CYS A 196 24.31 -7.22 -0.84
N LEU A 197 23.84 -6.12 -0.25
CA LEU A 197 23.66 -5.99 1.20
C LEU A 197 22.73 -7.07 1.79
N VAL A 198 21.64 -7.41 1.10
CA VAL A 198 20.72 -8.48 1.52
C VAL A 198 21.39 -9.85 1.58
N LYS A 199 22.31 -10.14 0.65
CA LYS A 199 23.06 -11.40 0.66
C LYS A 199 24.06 -11.46 1.81
N ASP A 200 24.61 -10.31 2.20
CA ASP A 200 25.63 -10.20 3.25
C ASP A 200 25.02 -10.01 4.66
N LEU A 201 23.82 -9.44 4.78
CA LEU A 201 23.20 -8.98 6.03
C LEU A 201 21.99 -9.82 6.46
N ASN A 202 22.18 -11.10 6.78
CA ASN A 202 21.19 -11.87 7.57
C ASN A 202 20.97 -11.32 9.03
N ASN A 203 21.34 -10.06 9.31
CA ASN A 203 21.10 -9.34 10.55
C ASN A 203 20.02 -8.27 10.36
N LEU A 204 18.82 -8.50 10.90
CA LEU A 204 17.64 -7.63 10.79
C LEU A 204 17.85 -6.17 11.24
N HIS A 205 18.81 -5.90 12.14
CA HIS A 205 18.97 -4.57 12.75
C HIS A 205 19.51 -3.49 11.80
N VAL A 206 20.46 -3.83 10.92
CA VAL A 206 21.07 -2.85 9.98
C VAL A 206 20.07 -2.44 8.89
N LEU A 207 19.20 -3.37 8.51
CA LEU A 207 18.18 -3.16 7.49
C LEU A 207 17.09 -2.18 7.96
N GLY A 208 16.69 -2.28 9.23
CA GLY A 208 15.75 -1.35 9.85
C GLY A 208 16.24 0.10 9.81
N PHE A 209 17.53 0.32 10.03
CA PHE A 209 18.14 1.66 9.95
C PHE A 209 18.16 2.21 8.52
N PHE A 210 18.50 1.41 7.52
CA PHE A 210 18.50 1.86 6.13
C PHE A 210 17.09 2.22 5.64
N ILE A 211 16.10 1.41 5.97
CA ILE A 211 14.70 1.65 5.61
C ILE A 211 14.17 2.88 6.36
N ALA A 212 14.44 2.99 7.67
CA ALA A 212 14.11 4.18 8.43
C ALA A 212 14.78 5.41 7.82
N TYR A 213 16.02 5.33 7.37
CA TYR A 213 16.72 6.44 6.71
C TYR A 213 16.05 6.83 5.39
N VAL A 214 15.70 5.86 4.54
CA VAL A 214 15.04 6.12 3.25
C VAL A 214 13.63 6.71 3.43
N ILE A 215 12.91 6.30 4.47
CA ILE A 215 11.55 6.80 4.76
C ILE A 215 11.59 8.15 5.50
N LEU A 216 12.52 8.34 6.44
CA LEU A 216 12.52 9.45 7.41
C LEU A 216 13.50 10.58 7.09
N THR A 217 14.42 10.44 6.13
CA THR A 217 15.53 11.40 5.97
C THR A 217 15.37 12.31 4.75
N TYR A 218 15.03 13.58 5.05
CA TYR A 218 15.01 14.86 4.30
C TYR A 218 14.50 14.90 2.86
#